data_AF-A0A931MBC6-F1
#
_entry.id   AF-A0A931MBC6-F1
#
_cell.length_a   1.000
_cell.length_b   1.000
_cell.length_c   1.000
_cell.angle_alpha   90.00
_cell.angle_beta   90.00
_cell.angle_gamma   90.00
#
_symmetry.space_group_name_H-M   'P 1'
#
loop_
_entity.id
_entity.type
_entity.pdbx_description
1 polymer ?
#
loop_
_entity_poly.entity_id
_entity_poly.type
_entity_poly.pdbx_seq_one_letter_code
_entity_poly.pdbx_strand_id
1 'polypeptide(L)'
;MRFILLFFITVISSIMGCKIISAGSYPYAQVYNYKINEDTLISMLTTLKERDSNLIPPATLNLVDGRSDSTDYWYHIYFYNKNENEIIHTWVRKKDKQITNLVFVGINQGLALGNWKEINKDYNKADNKRKIKEFQNLILKRISIGSID
;
A
#
# COMPACT_ATOMS: atom_id res chain seq x y z
N MET A 1 3.00 -14.19 -49.31
CA MET A 1 2.48 -14.71 -48.01
C MET A 1 3.53 -14.65 -46.88
N ARG A 2 4.35 -13.58 -46.80
CA ARG A 2 5.35 -13.36 -45.72
C ARG A 2 5.21 -11.98 -45.04
N PHE A 3 4.42 -11.08 -45.61
CA PHE A 3 4.17 -9.74 -45.07
C PHE A 3 2.98 -9.66 -44.11
N ILE A 4 2.06 -10.63 -44.12
CA ILE A 4 0.89 -10.66 -43.22
C ILE A 4 1.29 -11.10 -41.80
N LEU A 5 2.37 -11.88 -41.65
CA LEU A 5 2.82 -12.39 -40.35
C LEU A 5 3.56 -11.32 -39.50
N LEU A 6 4.14 -10.30 -40.15
CA LEU A 6 4.84 -9.21 -39.47
C LEU A 6 3.90 -8.16 -38.87
N PHE A 7 2.65 -8.09 -39.34
CA PHE A 7 1.65 -7.15 -38.81
C PHE A 7 1.04 -7.64 -37.48
N PHE A 8 1.07 -8.96 -37.22
CA PHE A 8 0.57 -9.52 -35.97
C PHE A 8 1.55 -9.39 -34.79
N ILE A 9 2.86 -9.27 -35.06
CA ILE A 9 3.88 -9.19 -34.01
C ILE A 9 4.00 -7.76 -33.46
N THR A 10 3.74 -6.72 -34.25
CA THR A 10 3.76 -5.32 -33.78
C THR A 10 2.51 -4.95 -32.97
N VAL A 11 1.36 -5.59 -33.20
CA VAL A 11 0.11 -5.33 -32.47
C VAL A 11 0.09 -5.98 -31.07
N ILE A 12 0.87 -7.04 -30.84
CA ILE A 12 0.97 -7.65 -29.49
C ILE A 12 1.89 -6.83 -28.56
N SER A 13 2.82 -6.05 -29.11
CA SER A 13 3.73 -5.20 -28.32
C SER A 13 3.06 -3.93 -27.78
N SER A 14 1.89 -3.54 -28.30
CA SER A 14 1.14 -2.35 -27.85
C SER A 14 0.08 -2.64 -26.77
N ILE A 15 -0.03 -3.87 -26.28
CA ILE A 15 -0.97 -4.25 -25.20
C ILE A 15 -0.28 -4.36 -23.83
N MET A 16 1.04 -4.10 -23.74
CA MET A 16 1.65 -3.72 -22.46
C MET A 16 1.31 -2.25 -22.17
N GLY A 17 0.03 -2.03 -21.87
CA GLY A 17 -0.53 -0.74 -21.49
C GLY A 17 0.28 -0.12 -20.37
N CYS A 18 0.88 1.02 -20.69
CA CYS A 18 1.37 2.08 -19.83
C CYS A 18 1.30 1.79 -18.32
N LYS A 19 2.36 1.21 -17.75
CA LYS A 19 2.75 1.54 -16.37
C LYS A 19 3.50 2.87 -16.35
N ILE A 20 2.90 3.93 -16.87
CA ILE A 20 3.34 5.29 -16.53
C ILE A 20 2.58 5.68 -15.26
N ILE A 21 2.87 4.94 -14.19
CA ILE A 21 2.74 5.51 -12.86
C ILE A 21 3.97 6.39 -12.79
N SER A 22 3.78 7.72 -12.80
CA SER A 22 4.84 8.64 -12.38
C SER A 22 5.43 8.06 -11.10
N ALA A 23 6.67 7.58 -11.18
CA ALA A 23 7.36 6.94 -10.07
C ALA A 23 7.62 8.02 -9.02
N GLY A 24 6.58 8.32 -8.22
CA GLY A 24 6.68 9.17 -7.05
C GLY A 24 7.52 8.49 -5.97
N SER A 25 7.56 9.06 -4.77
CA SER A 25 8.39 8.59 -3.65
C SER A 25 8.26 7.10 -3.25
N TYR A 26 7.29 6.37 -3.82
CA TYR A 26 6.96 4.97 -3.49
C TYR A 26 6.75 4.10 -4.75
N PRO A 27 7.77 3.91 -5.60
CA PRO A 27 7.61 3.29 -6.91
C PRO A 27 7.30 1.78 -6.88
N TYR A 28 7.64 1.11 -5.78
CA TYR A 28 7.42 -0.34 -5.61
C TYR A 28 6.20 -0.67 -4.74
N ALA A 29 5.56 0.33 -4.15
CA ALA A 29 4.50 0.10 -3.19
C ALA A 29 3.26 -0.60 -3.80
N GLN A 30 2.59 -1.42 -2.99
CA GLN A 30 1.36 -2.08 -3.39
C GLN A 30 0.17 -1.12 -3.20
N VAL A 31 -0.57 -0.83 -4.28
CA VAL A 31 -1.68 0.13 -4.27
C VAL A 31 -3.02 -0.60 -4.25
N TYR A 32 -3.96 -0.09 -3.45
CA TYR A 32 -5.36 -0.50 -3.40
C TYR A 32 -6.26 0.72 -3.63
N ASN A 33 -7.14 0.64 -4.63
CA ASN A 33 -8.03 1.75 -4.99
C ASN A 33 -9.42 1.55 -4.36
N TYR A 34 -9.94 2.60 -3.73
CA TYR A 34 -11.25 2.61 -3.11
C TYR A 34 -12.11 3.75 -3.66
N LYS A 35 -13.37 3.45 -3.99
CA LYS A 35 -14.33 4.45 -4.48
C LYS A 35 -15.03 5.18 -3.31
N ILE A 36 -14.26 5.74 -2.41
CA ILE A 36 -14.73 6.50 -1.24
C ILE A 36 -13.85 7.73 -1.02
N ASN A 37 -14.34 8.67 -0.22
CA ASN A 37 -13.58 9.87 0.14
C ASN A 37 -12.39 9.51 1.05
N GLU A 38 -11.34 10.35 0.98
CA GLU A 38 -10.10 10.15 1.74
C GLU A 38 -10.35 10.09 3.25
N ASP A 39 -11.10 11.06 3.78
CA ASP A 39 -11.43 11.13 5.22
C ASP A 39 -12.22 9.91 5.69
N THR A 40 -13.09 9.35 4.84
CA THR A 40 -13.83 8.13 5.14
C THR A 40 -12.88 6.94 5.28
N LEU A 41 -11.93 6.79 4.35
CA LEU A 41 -10.96 5.70 4.42
C LEU A 41 -10.04 5.84 5.64
N ILE A 42 -9.56 7.05 5.93
CA ILE A 42 -8.75 7.36 7.12
C ILE A 42 -9.54 7.00 8.38
N SER A 43 -10.78 7.47 8.51
CA SER A 43 -11.66 7.18 9.66
C SER A 43 -11.87 5.69 9.87
N MET A 44 -12.06 4.91 8.79
CA MET A 44 -12.19 3.45 8.87
C MET A 44 -10.92 2.77 9.38
N LEU A 45 -9.74 3.22 8.93
CA LEU A 45 -8.44 2.69 9.37
C LEU A 45 -8.15 3.08 10.83
N THR A 46 -8.48 4.30 11.25
CA THR A 46 -8.38 4.74 12.64
C THR A 46 -9.31 3.91 13.54
N THR A 47 -10.57 3.75 13.14
CA THR A 47 -11.56 2.92 13.87
C THR A 47 -11.11 1.45 13.96
N LEU A 48 -10.36 0.96 12.97
CA LEU A 48 -9.75 -0.37 13.04
C LEU A 48 -8.69 -0.45 14.16
N LYS A 49 -7.81 0.54 14.29
CA LYS A 49 -6.79 0.61 15.36
C LYS A 49 -7.41 0.78 16.75
N GLU A 50 -8.49 1.54 16.85
CA GLU A 50 -9.23 1.70 18.12
C GLU A 50 -9.89 0.40 18.58
N ARG A 51 -10.44 -0.38 17.64
CA ARG A 51 -11.05 -1.70 17.93
C ARG A 51 -10.03 -2.79 18.23
N ASP A 52 -8.79 -2.63 17.77
CA ASP A 52 -7.72 -3.61 17.98
C ASP A 52 -6.40 -2.91 18.30
N SER A 53 -6.16 -2.72 19.60
CA SER A 53 -4.96 -2.09 20.12
C SER A 53 -3.67 -2.84 19.80
N ASN A 54 -3.73 -4.12 19.37
CA ASN A 54 -2.54 -4.83 18.91
C ASN A 54 -2.01 -4.29 17.57
N LEU A 55 -2.80 -3.50 16.85
CA LEU A 55 -2.39 -2.82 15.63
C LEU A 55 -1.68 -1.49 15.89
N ILE A 56 -1.58 -1.03 17.14
CA ILE A 56 -0.97 0.25 17.49
C ILE A 56 0.53 0.02 17.73
N PRO A 57 1.43 0.70 17.00
CA PRO A 57 2.86 0.68 17.29
C PRO A 57 3.18 1.14 18.71
N PRO A 58 4.22 0.60 19.37
CA PRO A 58 4.65 1.08 20.67
C PRO A 58 4.97 2.59 20.63
N ALA A 59 4.47 3.33 21.62
CA ALA A 59 4.62 4.79 21.70
C ALA A 59 6.10 5.23 21.70
N THR A 60 7.01 4.38 22.19
CA THR A 60 8.47 4.62 22.20
C THR A 60 9.08 4.83 20.82
N LEU A 61 8.39 4.43 19.74
CA LEU A 61 8.87 4.60 18.37
C LEU A 61 8.57 5.98 17.78
N ASN A 62 7.74 6.79 18.45
CA ASN A 62 7.33 8.12 17.98
C ASN A 62 6.78 8.13 16.54
N LEU A 63 6.12 7.04 16.13
CA LEU A 63 5.43 6.96 14.84
C LEU A 63 4.03 7.55 14.99
N VAL A 64 3.79 8.67 14.29
CA VAL A 64 2.54 9.40 14.35
C VAL A 64 1.80 9.22 13.03
N ASP A 65 0.53 8.81 13.10
CA ASP A 65 -0.33 8.80 11.92
C ASP A 65 -0.68 10.24 11.54
N GLY A 66 -0.66 10.55 10.25
CA GLY A 66 -1.00 11.87 9.74
C GLY A 66 -0.10 12.33 8.62
N ARG A 67 -0.27 13.61 8.30
CA ARG A 67 0.62 14.35 7.41
C ARG A 67 1.74 14.94 8.25
N SER A 68 2.97 14.86 7.75
CA SER A 68 4.14 15.40 8.45
C SER A 68 4.08 16.92 8.57
N ASP A 69 3.53 17.59 7.56
CA ASP A 69 3.29 19.02 7.51
C ASP A 69 2.18 19.37 6.48
N SER A 70 1.93 20.66 6.25
CA SER A 70 0.90 21.13 5.30
C SER A 70 1.22 20.85 3.82
N THR A 71 2.46 20.48 3.51
CA THR A 71 2.92 20.15 2.16
C THR A 71 2.95 18.64 1.90
N ASP A 72 2.77 17.83 2.94
CA ASP A 72 2.72 16.38 2.83
C ASP A 72 1.41 15.92 2.19
N TYR A 73 1.54 15.38 0.97
CA TYR A 73 0.42 14.88 0.20
C TYR A 73 -0.09 13.52 0.69
N TRP A 74 0.66 12.84 1.55
CA TRP A 74 0.37 11.49 1.99
C TRP A 74 -0.05 11.49 3.46
N TYR A 75 -1.24 10.96 3.75
CA TYR A 75 -1.63 10.70 5.13
C TYR A 75 -1.01 9.37 5.56
N HIS A 76 0.09 9.42 6.30
CA HIS A 76 0.82 8.23 6.76
C HIS A 76 0.07 7.51 7.87
N ILE A 77 0.05 6.18 7.81
CA ILE A 77 -0.55 5.34 8.84
C ILE A 77 0.37 4.15 9.11
N TYR A 78 0.68 3.95 10.38
CA TYR A 78 1.54 2.87 10.85
C TYR A 78 0.74 1.84 11.63
N PHE A 79 0.94 0.55 11.29
CA PHE A 79 0.31 -0.57 12.00
C PHE A 79 1.36 -1.48 12.59
N TYR A 80 1.10 -2.01 13.79
CA TYR A 80 1.91 -3.06 14.39
C TYR A 80 1.35 -4.44 14.01
N ASN A 81 2.20 -5.29 13.46
CA ASN A 81 1.90 -6.71 13.32
C ASN A 81 2.58 -7.46 14.45
N LYS A 82 1.85 -7.70 15.53
CA LYS A 82 2.36 -8.39 16.73
C LYS A 82 2.84 -9.81 16.46
N ASN A 83 2.24 -10.52 15.49
CA ASN A 83 2.58 -11.92 15.19
C ASN A 83 4.01 -12.05 14.66
N GLU A 84 4.42 -11.10 13.82
CA GLU A 84 5.76 -11.09 13.21
C GLU A 84 6.72 -10.10 13.90
N ASN A 85 6.20 -9.35 14.87
CA ASN A 85 6.90 -8.24 15.53
C ASN A 85 7.43 -7.20 14.52
N GLU A 86 6.55 -6.64 13.71
CA GLU A 86 6.91 -5.75 12.59
C GLU A 86 6.04 -4.48 12.56
N ILE A 87 6.58 -3.38 12.03
CA ILE A 87 5.79 -2.18 11.73
C ILE A 87 5.50 -2.10 10.24
N ILE A 88 4.23 -1.99 9.88
CA ILE A 88 3.74 -1.81 8.52
C ILE A 88 3.58 -0.30 8.27
N HIS A 89 4.22 0.22 7.23
CA HIS A 89 4.02 1.58 6.75
C HIS A 89 3.04 1.62 5.60
N THR A 90 2.02 2.47 5.74
CA THR A 90 1.06 2.76 4.70
C THR A 90 0.86 4.25 4.54
N TRP A 91 0.23 4.64 3.45
CA TRP A 91 -0.36 5.96 3.34
C TRP A 91 -1.68 5.94 2.60
N VAL A 92 -2.50 6.95 2.86
CA VAL A 92 -3.74 7.23 2.17
C VAL A 92 -3.62 8.55 1.42
N ARG A 93 -4.14 8.61 0.20
CA ARG A 93 -4.22 9.83 -0.59
C ARG A 93 -5.31 9.74 -1.63
N LYS A 94 -6.07 10.83 -1.79
CA LYS A 94 -7.00 11.00 -2.91
C LYS A 94 -6.26 10.98 -4.26
N LYS A 95 -6.70 10.11 -5.16
CA LYS A 95 -6.20 10.04 -6.55
C LYS A 95 -7.00 10.97 -7.46
N ASP A 96 -8.32 10.96 -7.32
CA ASP A 96 -9.25 11.82 -8.07
C ASP A 96 -10.53 12.09 -7.25
N LYS A 97 -11.56 12.69 -7.85
CA LYS A 97 -12.80 13.05 -7.15
C LYS A 97 -13.52 11.88 -6.50
N GLN A 98 -13.35 10.66 -6.99
CA GLN A 98 -14.08 9.47 -6.53
C GLN A 98 -13.15 8.38 -5.98
N ILE A 99 -11.87 8.39 -6.35
CA ILE A 99 -10.92 7.33 -5.99
C ILE A 99 -9.92 7.84 -4.94
N THR A 100 -9.79 7.05 -3.88
CA THR A 100 -8.75 7.18 -2.86
C THR A 100 -7.84 5.95 -2.89
N ASN A 101 -6.54 6.17 -2.83
CA ASN A 101 -5.56 5.10 -2.73
C ASN A 101 -5.24 4.83 -1.26
N LEU A 102 -5.24 3.55 -0.88
CA LEU A 102 -4.47 3.04 0.26
C LEU A 102 -3.25 2.32 -0.31
N VAL A 103 -2.07 2.69 0.18
CA VAL A 103 -0.82 2.16 -0.35
C VAL A 103 -0.02 1.50 0.77
N PHE A 104 0.38 0.26 0.51
CA PHE A 104 1.27 -0.52 1.35
C PHE A 104 2.71 -0.35 0.86
N VAL A 105 3.49 0.43 1.61
CA VAL A 105 4.85 0.85 1.23
C VAL A 105 5.87 -0.22 1.58
N GLY A 106 5.94 -0.55 2.86
CA GLY A 106 7.06 -1.30 3.40
C GLY A 106 6.84 -1.75 4.83
N ILE A 107 7.79 -2.53 5.32
CA ILE A 107 7.76 -3.10 6.66
C ILE A 107 9.09 -2.83 7.35
N ASN A 108 9.06 -2.30 8.57
CA ASN A 108 10.20 -2.27 9.48
C ASN A 108 10.30 -3.61 10.21
N GLN A 109 11.44 -4.29 10.06
CA GLN A 109 11.72 -5.54 10.75
C GLN A 109 12.03 -5.28 12.22
N GLY A 110 11.17 -5.74 13.13
CA GLY A 110 11.30 -5.46 14.55
C GLY A 110 10.78 -4.07 14.96
N LEU A 111 11.03 -3.74 16.23
CA LEU A 111 10.70 -2.44 16.82
C LEU A 111 11.85 -1.43 16.73
N ALA A 112 13.06 -1.84 16.36
CA ALA A 112 14.15 -0.90 16.09
C ALA A 112 13.93 -0.25 14.71
N LEU A 113 13.67 1.05 14.68
CA LEU A 113 13.46 1.80 13.43
C LEU A 113 14.76 1.84 12.60
N GLY A 114 14.59 1.75 11.28
CA GLY A 114 15.69 1.81 10.30
C GLY A 114 15.87 0.52 9.52
N ASN A 115 15.20 -0.57 9.91
CA ASN A 115 15.22 -1.86 9.22
C ASN A 115 14.06 -1.99 8.23
N TRP A 116 13.82 -0.94 7.42
CA TRP A 116 12.73 -0.89 6.47
C TRP A 116 13.04 -1.75 5.23
N LYS A 117 12.05 -2.52 4.82
CA LYS A 117 12.04 -3.28 3.56
C LYS A 117 10.81 -2.91 2.75
N GLU A 118 11.02 -2.43 1.54
CA GLU A 118 9.98 -2.06 0.59
C GLU A 118 9.32 -3.29 -0.02
N ILE A 119 7.99 -3.25 -0.10
CA ILE A 119 7.20 -4.25 -0.80
C ILE A 119 7.50 -4.17 -2.30
N ASN A 120 7.47 -5.31 -2.97
CA ASN A 120 7.84 -5.54 -4.38
C ASN A 120 9.28 -5.15 -4.77
N LYS A 121 10.17 -4.89 -3.80
CA LYS A 121 11.58 -4.56 -4.05
C LYS A 121 12.54 -5.43 -3.24
N ASP A 122 12.43 -5.42 -1.92
CA ASP A 122 13.45 -6.00 -1.03
C ASP A 122 13.16 -7.45 -0.60
N TYR A 123 12.02 -7.99 -1.03
CA TYR A 123 11.60 -9.35 -0.75
C TYR A 123 11.67 -10.22 -2.00
N ASN A 124 12.03 -11.50 -1.84
CA ASN A 124 11.82 -12.46 -2.90
C ASN A 124 10.32 -12.64 -3.18
N LYS A 125 9.99 -13.22 -4.33
CA LYS A 125 8.60 -13.36 -4.80
C LYS A 125 7.67 -14.05 -3.79
N ALA A 126 8.16 -15.08 -3.10
CA ALA A 126 7.35 -15.87 -2.17
C ALA A 126 7.07 -15.07 -0.88
N ASP A 127 8.11 -14.47 -0.29
CA ASP A 127 7.98 -13.64 0.91
C ASP A 127 7.14 -12.41 0.63
N ASN A 128 7.34 -11.75 -0.52
CA ASN A 128 6.55 -10.59 -0.92
C ASN A 128 5.05 -10.92 -1.00
N LYS A 129 4.72 -12.04 -1.65
CA LYS A 129 3.34 -12.53 -1.74
C LYS A 129 2.76 -12.85 -0.36
N ARG A 130 3.58 -13.42 0.54
CA ARG A 130 3.16 -13.70 1.92
C ARG A 130 2.86 -12.41 2.68
N LYS A 131 3.77 -11.42 2.66
CA LYS A 131 3.59 -10.12 3.33
C LYS A 131 2.38 -9.34 2.80
N ILE A 132 2.13 -9.36 1.48
CA ILE A 132 0.92 -8.78 0.89
C ILE A 132 -0.35 -9.47 1.42
N LYS A 133 -0.36 -10.80 1.50
CA LYS A 133 -1.52 -11.55 2.00
C LYS A 133 -1.77 -11.31 3.50
N GLU A 134 -0.71 -11.20 4.29
CA GLU A 134 -0.79 -10.83 5.71
C GLU A 134 -1.41 -9.44 5.88
N PHE A 135 -0.91 -8.45 5.13
CA PHE A 135 -1.49 -7.10 5.10
C PHE A 135 -2.98 -7.11 4.74
N GLN A 136 -3.36 -7.85 3.69
CA GLN A 136 -4.75 -8.00 3.28
C GLN A 136 -5.65 -8.58 4.38
N ASN A 137 -5.17 -9.59 5.10
CA ASN A 137 -5.93 -10.21 6.19
C ASN A 137 -5.99 -9.32 7.43
N LEU A 138 -4.87 -8.68 7.79
CA LEU A 138 -4.73 -7.90 9.01
C LEU A 138 -5.48 -6.56 8.93
N ILE A 139 -5.62 -6.00 7.73
CA ILE A 139 -6.17 -4.65 7.53
C ILE A 139 -7.32 -4.68 6.53
N LEU A 140 -7.07 -5.05 5.26
CA LEU A 140 -8.04 -4.82 4.19
C LEU A 140 -9.35 -5.58 4.36
N LYS A 141 -9.32 -6.83 4.83
CA LYS A 141 -10.55 -7.62 5.09
C LYS A 141 -11.34 -7.13 6.30
N ARG A 142 -10.72 -6.35 7.18
CA ARG A 142 -11.30 -5.88 8.45
C ARG A 142 -11.87 -4.47 8.36
N ILE A 143 -11.57 -3.76 7.27
CA ILE A 143 -12.30 -2.58 6.85
C ILE A 143 -13.44 -3.03 5.94
N SER A 144 -14.67 -2.66 6.26
CA SER A 144 -15.88 -3.10 5.54
C SER A 144 -16.01 -2.40 4.18
N ILE A 145 -15.19 -2.78 3.21
CA ILE A 145 -15.20 -2.15 1.87
C ILE A 145 -15.02 -3.22 0.79
N GLY A 146 -15.81 -3.12 -0.30
CA GLY A 146 -15.48 -3.80 -1.55
C GLY A 146 -14.31 -3.08 -2.24
N SER A 147 -13.13 -3.68 -2.28
CA SER A 147 -12.04 -3.21 -3.15
C SER A 147 -12.39 -3.50 -4.61
N ILE A 148 -11.98 -2.61 -5.52
CA ILE A 148 -12.05 -2.86 -6.96
C ILE A 148 -10.63 -3.25 -7.38
N ASP A 149 -10.43 -4.55 -7.61
CA ASP A 149 -9.14 -5.13 -8.03
C ASP A 149 -8.88 -4.92 -9.53
#